data_AF-A0A955HMN4-F1
#
_entry.id   AF-A0A955HMN4-F1
#
_cell.length_a   1.000
_cell.length_b   1.000
_cell.length_c   1.000
_cell.angle_alpha   90.00
_cell.angle_beta   90.00
_cell.angle_gamma   90.00
#
_symmetry.space_group_name_H-M   'P 1'
#
loop_
_entity.id
_entity.type
_entity.pdbx_description
1 polymer ?
#
loop_
_entity_poly.entity_id
_entity_poly.type
_entity_poly.pdbx_seq_one_letter_code
_entity_poly.pdbx_strand_id
1 'polypeptide(L)'
;METVVAINQRHGALLLRLCCLVFFFAMTHPVSAASTTTVPVHDQAAVRTSIENVFSDTPAMVAVAKCESNFRQFTDAGNVFRGGYNNQMIGVFQFYKSVHSTAALALGFDIAALDGNIGYAKHVYDTQGITPWNASKTCWEAELAKNSAPNVDTNATRERLLKQIALLQQLIALLQK
;
A
#
# COMPACT_ATOMS: atom_id res chain seq x y z
N MET A 1 24.98 29.07 43.43
CA MET A 1 26.07 28.67 44.35
C MET A 1 25.42 28.45 45.72
N GLU A 2 26.00 27.62 46.59
CA GLU A 2 25.38 26.97 47.78
C GLU A 2 24.57 25.70 47.41
N THR A 3 25.04 24.46 47.66
CA THR A 3 25.32 23.70 48.91
C THR A 3 24.05 23.40 49.73
N VAL A 4 23.42 22.22 49.66
CA VAL A 4 23.84 20.82 50.02
C VAL A 4 23.55 20.44 51.49
N VAL A 5 22.45 19.67 51.65
CA VAL A 5 22.27 18.45 52.49
C VAL A 5 22.00 18.53 54.03
N ALA A 6 20.72 18.19 54.34
CA ALA A 6 20.18 17.22 55.33
C ALA A 6 20.33 17.35 56.87
N ILE A 7 19.25 16.93 57.57
CA ILE A 7 19.13 16.01 58.74
C ILE A 7 17.62 15.97 59.12
N ASN A 8 16.84 14.92 58.78
CA ASN A 8 16.60 13.66 59.52
C ASN A 8 15.80 13.77 60.84
N GLN A 9 14.52 13.36 60.83
CA GLN A 9 13.75 12.64 61.89
C GLN A 9 12.41 12.12 61.31
N ARG A 10 11.71 11.10 61.84
CA ARG A 10 12.11 9.75 62.33
C ARG A 10 10.81 8.90 62.49
N HIS A 11 10.88 7.62 62.12
CA HIS A 11 9.99 6.51 62.53
C HIS A 11 8.50 6.46 62.08
N GLY A 12 8.13 5.33 61.46
CA GLY A 12 6.76 4.85 61.27
C GLY A 12 6.76 3.32 61.17
N ALA A 13 6.00 2.64 62.03
CA ALA A 13 6.20 1.26 62.45
C ALA A 13 6.24 0.17 61.35
N LEU A 14 7.16 -0.78 61.54
CA LEU A 14 7.13 -2.13 60.96
C LEU A 14 6.02 -2.95 61.63
N LEU A 15 5.09 -3.54 60.86
CA LEU A 15 4.36 -4.73 61.30
C LEU A 15 3.99 -5.62 60.11
N LEU A 16 4.33 -6.90 60.26
CA LEU A 16 4.36 -7.94 59.24
C LEU A 16 3.26 -8.99 59.54
N ARG A 17 2.78 -9.68 58.50
CA ARG A 17 1.93 -10.90 58.50
C ARG A 17 0.41 -10.68 58.69
N LEU A 18 -0.47 -11.58 58.24
CA LEU A 18 -0.48 -12.59 57.14
C LEU A 18 -1.87 -13.29 57.19
N CYS A 19 -2.72 -13.12 56.16
CA CYS A 19 -3.83 -14.02 55.76
C CYS A 19 -4.65 -13.29 54.67
N CYS A 20 -4.60 -13.66 53.39
CA CYS A 20 -5.24 -14.81 52.72
C CYS A 20 -6.78 -14.82 52.73
N LEU A 21 -7.36 -14.91 51.50
CA LEU A 21 -8.75 -15.30 51.17
C LEU A 21 -9.82 -14.23 51.54
N VAL A 22 -10.86 -13.92 50.78
CA VAL A 22 -11.33 -14.20 49.40
C VAL A 22 -12.25 -13.01 48.98
N PHE A 23 -12.56 -12.72 47.72
CA PHE A 23 -12.31 -13.40 46.45
C PHE A 23 -11.59 -12.48 45.45
N PHE A 24 -10.91 -13.08 44.45
CA PHE A 24 -10.71 -12.48 43.13
C PHE A 24 -11.47 -13.34 42.12
N PHE A 25 -12.63 -12.86 41.65
CA PHE A 25 -13.32 -13.50 40.53
C PHE A 25 -12.53 -13.16 39.27
N ALA A 26 -11.58 -14.01 38.91
CA ALA A 26 -10.84 -13.87 37.67
C ALA A 26 -11.83 -14.02 36.50
N MET A 27 -12.27 -12.90 35.95
CA MET A 27 -12.97 -12.88 34.67
C MET A 27 -11.98 -13.29 33.58
N THR A 28 -11.79 -14.60 33.42
CA THR A 28 -11.15 -15.22 32.27
C THR A 28 -12.09 -15.07 31.08
N HIS A 29 -12.22 -13.84 30.57
CA HIS A 29 -12.79 -13.64 29.25
C HIS A 29 -11.94 -14.46 28.26
N PRO A 30 -12.56 -15.36 27.47
CA PRO A 30 -11.82 -15.99 26.40
C PRO A 30 -11.39 -14.87 25.44
N VAL A 31 -10.08 -14.62 25.36
CA VAL A 31 -9.51 -13.82 24.29
C VAL A 31 -9.81 -14.59 23.02
N SER A 32 -10.86 -14.19 22.32
CA SER A 32 -11.18 -14.72 21.00
C SER A 32 -9.97 -14.44 20.12
N ALA A 33 -9.22 -15.50 19.79
CA ALA A 33 -8.12 -15.41 18.86
C ALA A 33 -8.70 -14.93 17.52
N ALA A 34 -8.56 -13.63 17.26
CA ALA A 34 -8.88 -13.06 15.96
C ALA A 34 -8.06 -13.85 14.96
N SER A 35 -8.75 -14.60 14.09
CA SER A 35 -8.09 -15.35 13.04
C SER A 35 -7.47 -14.31 12.11
N THR A 36 -6.18 -14.07 12.27
CA THR A 36 -5.41 -13.28 11.31
C THR A 36 -5.48 -14.04 10.00
N THR A 37 -6.46 -13.70 9.16
CA THR A 37 -6.45 -14.06 7.75
C THR A 37 -5.23 -13.37 7.16
N THR A 38 -4.12 -14.09 7.17
CA THR A 38 -2.86 -13.65 6.57
C THR A 38 -3.12 -13.51 5.09
N VAL A 39 -3.50 -12.31 4.66
CA VAL A 39 -3.54 -11.94 3.25
C VAL A 39 -2.16 -12.29 2.69
N PRO A 40 -2.06 -13.19 1.69
CA PRO A 40 -0.77 -13.61 1.17
C PRO A 40 -0.04 -12.37 0.65
N VAL A 41 1.07 -11.98 1.30
CA VAL A 41 1.80 -10.73 0.98
C VAL A 41 2.46 -10.79 -0.42
N HIS A 42 2.40 -11.95 -1.09
CA HIS A 42 2.77 -12.16 -2.49
C HIS A 42 1.60 -11.96 -3.48
N ASP A 43 0.38 -11.66 -3.03
CA ASP A 43 -0.75 -11.32 -3.89
C ASP A 43 -0.59 -9.91 -4.48
N GLN A 44 -0.47 -9.86 -5.81
CA GLN A 44 -0.38 -8.62 -6.58
C GLN A 44 -1.64 -7.74 -6.43
N ALA A 45 -2.82 -8.33 -6.20
CA ALA A 45 -4.05 -7.56 -5.98
C ALA A 45 -4.01 -6.83 -4.62
N ALA A 46 -3.66 -7.52 -3.54
CA ALA A 46 -3.44 -6.92 -2.23
C ALA A 46 -2.34 -5.83 -2.25
N VAL A 47 -1.22 -6.06 -2.93
CA VAL A 47 -0.15 -5.05 -3.11
C VAL A 47 -0.67 -3.84 -3.89
N ARG A 48 -1.40 -4.05 -4.99
CA ARG A 48 -2.04 -2.98 -5.76
C ARG A 48 -2.99 -2.15 -4.89
N THR A 49 -3.89 -2.78 -4.15
CA THR A 49 -4.85 -2.06 -3.27
C THR A 49 -4.11 -1.25 -2.20
N SER A 50 -3.03 -1.77 -1.63
CA SER A 50 -2.21 -1.04 -0.66
C SER A 50 -1.60 0.23 -1.27
N ILE A 51 -1.19 0.17 -2.55
CA ILE A 51 -0.63 1.30 -3.30
C ILE A 51 -1.73 2.29 -3.70
N GLU A 52 -2.89 1.82 -4.19
CA GLU A 52 -4.05 2.65 -4.51
C GLU A 52 -4.58 3.41 -3.29
N ASN A 53 -4.50 2.83 -2.09
CA ASN A 53 -4.87 3.51 -0.84
C ASN A 53 -3.90 4.66 -0.49
N VAL A 54 -2.58 4.46 -0.65
CA VAL A 54 -1.56 5.48 -0.32
C VAL A 54 -1.44 6.57 -1.40
N PHE A 55 -1.67 6.22 -2.66
CA PHE A 55 -1.57 7.11 -3.83
C PHE A 55 -2.93 7.36 -4.48
N SER A 56 -3.99 7.49 -3.67
CA SER A 56 -5.38 7.64 -4.14
C SER A 56 -5.62 8.91 -4.98
N ASP A 57 -4.82 9.96 -4.78
CA ASP A 57 -4.78 11.20 -5.55
C ASP A 57 -3.75 11.17 -6.69
N THR A 58 -2.89 10.15 -6.74
CA THR A 58 -1.68 10.08 -7.57
C THR A 58 -1.68 8.79 -8.40
N PRO A 59 -2.59 8.63 -9.39
CA PRO A 59 -2.70 7.42 -10.22
C PRO A 59 -1.42 7.10 -11.00
N ALA A 60 -0.56 8.10 -11.23
CA ALA A 60 0.74 7.93 -11.86
C ALA A 60 1.67 7.01 -11.04
N MET A 61 1.61 7.04 -9.71
CA MET A 61 2.42 6.15 -8.86
C MET A 61 1.89 4.70 -8.85
N VAL A 62 0.58 4.52 -9.03
CA VAL A 62 -0.01 3.18 -9.29
C VAL A 62 0.49 2.62 -10.63
N ALA A 63 0.55 3.47 -11.67
CA ALA A 63 1.11 3.10 -12.98
C ALA A 63 2.62 2.81 -12.93
N VAL A 64 3.40 3.57 -12.16
CA VAL A 64 4.82 3.26 -11.89
C VAL A 64 4.97 1.88 -11.25
N ALA A 65 4.26 1.58 -10.15
CA ALA A 65 4.32 0.27 -9.49
C ALA A 65 3.94 -0.90 -10.40
N LYS A 66 2.98 -0.69 -11.32
CA LYS A 66 2.64 -1.64 -12.37
C LYS A 66 3.81 -1.89 -13.33
N CYS A 67 4.48 -0.82 -13.77
CA CYS A 67 5.58 -0.89 -14.74
C CYS A 67 6.90 -1.39 -14.17
N GLU A 68 7.24 -1.03 -12.93
CA GLU A 68 8.49 -1.43 -12.28
C GLU A 68 8.51 -2.92 -11.90
N SER A 69 7.41 -3.46 -11.37
CA SER A 69 7.39 -4.81 -10.80
C SER A 69 6.15 -5.64 -11.11
N ASN A 70 5.16 -5.07 -11.80
CA ASN A 70 3.81 -5.63 -11.88
C ASN A 70 3.23 -5.93 -10.48
N PHE A 71 3.31 -4.95 -9.58
CA PHE A 71 2.83 -5.04 -8.19
C PHE A 71 3.48 -6.17 -7.36
N ARG A 72 4.75 -6.50 -7.61
CA ARG A 72 5.48 -7.55 -6.86
C ARG A 72 6.46 -6.95 -5.86
N GLN A 73 6.11 -7.01 -4.58
CA GLN A 73 7.08 -6.81 -3.49
C GLN A 73 7.88 -8.08 -3.18
N PHE A 74 7.25 -9.26 -3.33
CA PHE A 74 7.84 -10.56 -3.04
C PHE A 74 7.73 -11.50 -4.24
N THR A 75 8.59 -12.51 -4.29
CA THR A 75 8.46 -13.67 -5.18
C THR A 75 7.42 -14.63 -4.62
N ASP A 76 7.02 -15.60 -5.43
CA ASP A 76 6.00 -16.60 -5.07
C ASP A 76 6.47 -17.53 -3.93
N ALA A 77 7.78 -17.56 -3.67
CA ALA A 77 8.41 -18.22 -2.53
C ALA A 77 8.57 -17.32 -1.28
N GLY A 78 8.00 -16.11 -1.28
CA GLY A 78 8.07 -15.15 -0.17
C GLY A 78 9.37 -14.37 -0.03
N ASN A 79 10.36 -14.59 -0.92
CA ASN A 79 11.60 -13.80 -0.93
C ASN A 79 11.34 -12.38 -1.46
N VAL A 80 12.09 -11.38 -1.01
CA VAL A 80 11.96 -10.00 -1.54
C VAL A 80 12.21 -9.99 -3.04
N PHE A 81 11.31 -9.37 -3.80
CA PHE A 81 11.44 -9.25 -5.25
C PHE A 81 12.68 -8.41 -5.60
N ARG A 82 13.45 -8.92 -6.57
CA ARG A 82 14.69 -8.33 -7.07
C ARG A 82 14.63 -8.26 -8.58
N GLY A 83 15.04 -7.12 -9.13
CA GLY A 83 15.08 -6.90 -10.57
C GLY A 83 16.14 -5.87 -10.94
N GLY A 84 15.97 -5.23 -12.10
CA GLY A 84 16.99 -4.38 -12.70
C GLY A 84 18.24 -5.16 -13.12
N TYR A 85 19.28 -4.44 -13.53
CA TYR A 85 20.57 -5.04 -13.85
C TYR A 85 21.18 -5.71 -12.62
N ASN A 86 21.71 -6.93 -12.80
CA ASN A 86 22.31 -7.75 -11.74
C ASN A 86 21.47 -7.88 -10.45
N ASN A 87 20.13 -7.86 -10.55
CA ASN A 87 19.21 -8.01 -9.40
C ASN A 87 19.40 -6.93 -8.31
N GLN A 88 19.83 -5.72 -8.68
CA GLN A 88 20.16 -4.65 -7.73
C GLN A 88 18.97 -3.78 -7.29
N MET A 89 17.82 -3.87 -7.97
CA MET A 89 16.60 -3.12 -7.66
C MET A 89 15.66 -3.91 -6.74
N ILE A 90 14.95 -3.22 -5.83
CA ILE A 90 14.20 -3.82 -4.72
C ILE A 90 12.70 -3.53 -4.79
N GLY A 91 11.90 -4.59 -4.70
CA GLY A 91 10.50 -4.52 -4.33
C GLY A 91 9.61 -3.83 -5.35
N VAL A 92 8.46 -3.35 -4.92
CA VAL A 92 7.38 -2.94 -5.81
C VAL A 92 7.69 -1.68 -6.64
N PHE A 93 8.47 -0.75 -6.09
CA PHE A 93 8.98 0.45 -6.79
C PHE A 93 10.43 0.34 -7.31
N GLN A 94 11.02 -0.87 -7.27
CA GLN A 94 12.35 -1.19 -7.83
C GLN A 94 13.50 -0.22 -7.45
N PHE A 95 13.61 0.16 -6.18
CA PHE A 95 14.72 1.03 -5.75
C PHE A 95 16.09 0.34 -5.86
N TYR A 96 17.07 0.99 -6.50
CA TYR A 96 18.46 0.54 -6.47
C TYR A 96 18.99 0.48 -5.03
N LYS A 97 19.29 -0.74 -4.56
CA LYS A 97 19.63 -1.01 -3.15
C LYS A 97 20.72 -0.10 -2.60
N SER A 98 21.82 0.02 -3.34
CA SER A 98 23.02 0.78 -2.93
C SER A 98 22.80 2.29 -2.81
N VAL A 99 21.83 2.82 -3.54
CA VAL A 99 21.50 4.26 -3.54
C VAL A 99 20.52 4.57 -2.41
N HIS A 100 19.48 3.75 -2.24
CA HIS A 100 18.32 4.12 -1.42
C HIS A 100 18.29 3.52 -0.01
N SER A 101 18.90 2.36 0.24
CA SER A 101 18.68 1.63 1.52
C SER A 101 19.05 2.47 2.75
N THR A 102 20.20 3.15 2.73
CA THR A 102 20.68 3.94 3.88
C THR A 102 19.77 5.14 4.16
N ALA A 103 19.34 5.84 3.11
CA ALA A 103 18.44 6.98 3.24
C ALA A 103 17.03 6.57 3.70
N ALA A 104 16.51 5.47 3.16
CA ALA A 104 15.22 4.92 3.57
C ALA A 104 15.21 4.50 5.05
N LEU A 105 16.23 3.76 5.49
CA LEU A 105 16.36 3.33 6.89
C LEU A 105 16.52 4.51 7.85
N ALA A 106 17.26 5.56 7.47
CA ALA A 106 17.38 6.78 8.26
C ALA A 106 16.04 7.54 8.44
N LEU A 107 15.08 7.33 7.53
CA LEU A 107 13.71 7.85 7.58
C LEU A 107 12.72 6.86 8.22
N GLY A 108 13.17 5.69 8.68
CA GLY A 108 12.33 4.64 9.28
C GLY A 108 11.68 3.67 8.29
N PHE A 109 12.07 3.68 7.01
CA PHE A 109 11.52 2.79 5.99
C PHE A 109 12.47 1.63 5.66
N ASP A 110 12.01 0.38 5.85
CA ASP A 110 12.66 -0.78 5.24
C ASP A 110 12.08 -1.07 3.85
N ILE A 111 12.82 -0.72 2.80
CA ILE A 111 12.39 -0.97 1.41
C ILE A 111 12.31 -2.46 1.03
N ALA A 112 12.78 -3.38 1.88
CA ALA A 112 12.55 -4.81 1.72
C ALA A 112 11.14 -5.25 2.16
N ALA A 113 10.50 -4.51 3.07
CA ALA A 113 9.09 -4.70 3.45
C ALA A 113 8.15 -3.96 2.49
N LEU A 114 6.88 -4.39 2.41
CA LEU A 114 5.87 -3.76 1.55
C LEU A 114 5.62 -2.30 1.97
N ASP A 115 5.23 -2.09 3.22
CA ASP A 115 4.88 -0.77 3.75
C ASP A 115 6.06 0.21 3.71
N GLY A 116 7.28 -0.29 3.93
CA GLY A 116 8.50 0.52 3.83
C GLY A 116 8.87 0.87 2.38
N ASN A 117 8.66 -0.04 1.41
CA ASN A 117 8.85 0.27 -0.01
C ASN A 117 7.83 1.32 -0.50
N ILE A 118 6.56 1.18 -0.11
CA ILE A 118 5.48 2.13 -0.42
C ILE A 118 5.71 3.49 0.26
N GLY A 119 6.00 3.51 1.57
CA GLY A 119 6.23 4.73 2.35
C GLY A 119 7.46 5.50 1.87
N TYR A 120 8.55 4.81 1.53
CA TYR A 120 9.72 5.45 0.93
C TYR A 120 9.42 5.99 -0.49
N ALA A 121 8.62 5.28 -1.29
CA ALA A 121 8.17 5.80 -2.59
C ALA A 121 7.30 7.05 -2.46
N LYS A 122 6.46 7.15 -1.43
CA LYS A 122 5.70 8.37 -1.12
C LYS A 122 6.65 9.52 -0.78
N HIS A 123 7.64 9.30 0.08
CA HIS A 123 8.67 10.31 0.40
C HIS A 123 9.47 10.76 -0.84
N VAL A 124 9.89 9.83 -1.71
CA VAL A 124 10.60 10.15 -2.95
C VAL A 124 9.70 10.95 -3.91
N TYR A 125 8.42 10.58 -4.05
CA TYR A 125 7.47 11.32 -4.86
C TYR A 125 7.21 12.74 -4.31
N ASP A 126 7.02 12.88 -3.00
CA ASP A 126 6.76 14.18 -2.37
C ASP A 126 7.95 15.15 -2.46
N THR A 127 9.17 14.62 -2.64
CA THR A 127 10.41 15.41 -2.74
C THR A 127 10.90 15.65 -4.18
N GLN A 128 10.59 14.74 -5.12
CA GLN A 128 11.19 14.73 -6.48
C GLN A 128 10.15 14.54 -7.62
N GLY A 129 8.87 14.37 -7.27
CA GLY A 129 7.82 13.97 -8.20
C GLY A 129 8.08 12.60 -8.82
N ILE A 130 7.59 12.40 -10.04
CA ILE A 130 7.74 11.13 -10.78
C ILE A 130 9.12 10.94 -11.45
N THR A 131 9.96 11.99 -11.45
CA THR A 131 11.26 12.03 -12.14
C THR A 131 12.17 10.82 -11.91
N PRO A 132 12.28 10.24 -10.68
CA PRO A 132 13.13 9.07 -10.43
C PRO A 132 12.77 7.82 -11.25
N TRP A 133 11.52 7.71 -11.72
CA TRP A 133 11.01 6.60 -12.53
C TRP A 133 10.93 6.95 -14.03
N ASN A 134 11.69 7.94 -14.50
CA ASN A 134 11.75 8.27 -15.93
C ASN A 134 12.29 7.12 -16.82
N ALA A 135 13.02 6.15 -16.25
CA ALA A 135 13.48 4.97 -16.98
C ALA A 135 12.32 4.09 -17.49
N SER A 136 11.19 4.06 -16.79
CA SER A 136 9.97 3.33 -17.17
C SER A 136 8.89 4.25 -17.77
N LYS A 137 9.24 5.49 -18.14
CA LYS A 137 8.29 6.53 -18.59
C LYS A 137 7.31 6.08 -19.66
N THR A 138 7.82 5.51 -20.74
CA THR A 138 6.99 5.01 -21.86
C THR A 138 5.95 3.98 -21.41
N CYS A 139 6.23 3.21 -20.35
CA CYS A 139 5.27 2.27 -19.78
C CYS A 139 4.20 3.00 -18.96
N TRP A 140 4.57 3.83 -17.97
CA TRP A 140 3.57 4.42 -17.08
C TRP A 140 2.72 5.50 -17.76
N GLU A 141 3.24 6.21 -18.77
CA GLU A 141 2.41 7.08 -19.62
C GLU A 141 1.38 6.26 -20.43
N ALA A 142 1.76 5.09 -20.93
CA ALA A 142 0.84 4.20 -21.65
C ALA A 142 -0.22 3.57 -20.73
N GLU A 143 0.13 3.20 -19.49
CA GLU A 143 -0.84 2.72 -18.49
C GLU A 143 -1.83 3.83 -18.09
N LEU A 144 -1.35 5.07 -17.88
CA LEU A 144 -2.22 6.22 -17.63
C LEU A 144 -3.16 6.49 -18.80
N ALA A 145 -2.67 6.41 -20.04
CA ALA A 145 -3.51 6.59 -21.24
C ALA A 145 -4.60 5.51 -21.36
N LYS A 146 -4.30 4.24 -21.06
CA LYS A 146 -5.30 3.15 -21.01
C LYS A 146 -6.37 3.40 -19.96
N ASN A 147 -5.96 3.82 -18.75
CA ASN A 147 -6.88 4.06 -17.63
C ASN A 147 -7.68 5.37 -17.78
N SER A 148 -7.22 6.30 -18.62
CA SER A 148 -7.91 7.55 -18.97
C SER A 148 -8.79 7.43 -20.21
N ALA A 149 -8.73 6.31 -20.94
CA ALA A 149 -9.65 6.05 -22.04
C ALA A 149 -11.09 6.02 -21.50
N PRO A 150 -12.07 6.62 -22.20
CA PRO A 150 -13.46 6.50 -21.78
C PRO A 150 -13.82 5.02 -21.68
N ASN A 151 -14.46 4.62 -20.58
CA ASN A 151 -15.04 3.28 -20.46
C ASN A 151 -16.26 3.20 -21.39
N VAL A 152 -15.98 3.08 -22.70
CA VAL A 152 -16.98 2.83 -23.73
C VAL A 152 -17.45 1.41 -23.50
N ASP A 153 -18.56 1.27 -22.81
CA ASP A 153 -19.34 0.04 -22.83
C ASP A 153 -19.75 -0.20 -24.29
N THR A 154 -18.96 -1.06 -24.95
CA THR A 154 -19.12 -1.41 -26.36
C THR A 154 -20.42 -2.16 -26.60
N ASN A 155 -20.98 -2.84 -25.58
CA ASN A 155 -22.27 -3.52 -25.65
C ASN A 155 -23.41 -2.50 -25.59
N ALA A 156 -23.43 -1.61 -24.59
CA ALA A 156 -24.43 -0.54 -24.51
C ALA A 156 -24.38 0.41 -25.72
N THR A 157 -23.19 0.69 -26.23
CA THR A 157 -22.99 1.49 -27.46
C THR A 157 -23.53 0.77 -28.68
N ARG A 158 -23.24 -0.54 -28.83
CA ARG A 158 -23.77 -1.38 -29.90
C ARG A 158 -25.28 -1.49 -29.86
N GLU A 159 -25.88 -1.67 -28.67
CA GLU A 159 -27.33 -1.67 -28.52
C GLU A 159 -27.97 -0.35 -28.93
N ARG A 160 -27.39 0.79 -28.54
CA ARG A 160 -27.88 2.12 -28.93
C ARG A 160 -27.81 2.30 -30.44
N LEU A 161 -26.72 1.88 -31.08
CA LEU A 161 -26.56 1.91 -32.53
C LEU A 161 -27.58 1.01 -33.25
N LEU A 162 -27.80 -0.22 -32.76
CA LEU A 162 -28.81 -1.13 -33.33
C LEU A 162 -30.24 -0.57 -33.21
N LYS A 163 -30.58 0.06 -32.08
CA LYS A 163 -31.86 0.76 -31.87
C LYS A 163 -32.02 1.94 -32.85
N GLN A 164 -30.95 2.70 -33.11
CA GLN A 164 -30.97 3.78 -34.12
C GLN A 164 -31.12 3.24 -35.55
N ILE A 165 -30.40 2.18 -35.93
CA ILE A 165 -30.52 1.55 -37.26
C ILE A 165 -31.95 1.03 -37.49
N ALA A 166 -32.54 0.37 -36.50
CA ALA A 166 -33.92 -0.12 -36.58
C ALA A 166 -34.94 1.04 -36.77
N LEU A 167 -34.76 2.15 -36.05
CA LEU A 167 -35.60 3.35 -36.22
C LEU A 167 -35.45 3.96 -37.61
N LEU A 168 -34.23 4.06 -38.14
CA LEU A 168 -33.97 4.57 -39.50
C LEU A 168 -34.62 3.68 -40.57
N GLN A 169 -34.57 2.35 -40.41
CA GLN A 169 -35.25 1.41 -41.31
C GLN A 169 -36.78 1.59 -41.29
N GLN A 170 -37.38 1.84 -40.13
CA GLN A 170 -38.81 2.14 -40.01
C GLN A 170 -39.17 3.46 -40.71
N LEU A 171 -38.36 4.51 -40.55
CA LEU A 171 -38.58 5.80 -41.22
C LEU A 171 -38.49 5.68 -42.75
N ILE A 172 -37.51 4.93 -43.26
CA ILE A 172 -37.39 4.67 -44.71
C ILE A 172 -38.63 3.93 -45.24
N ALA A 173 -39.11 2.91 -44.52
CA ALA A 173 -40.31 2.16 -44.91
C ALA A 173 -41.62 2.98 -44.86
N LEU A 174 -41.64 4.08 -44.10
CA LEU A 174 -42.76 5.04 -44.10
C LEU A 174 -42.69 6.03 -45.27
N LEU A 175 -41.48 6.37 -45.74
CA LEU A 175 -41.26 7.29 -46.86
C LEU A 175 -41.35 6.61 -48.25
N GLN A 176 -41.48 5.28 -48.29
CA GLN A 176 -41.64 4.47 -49.51
C GLN A 176 -43.10 4.07 -49.79
N LYS A 177 -44.07 4.71 -49.14
CA LYS A 177 -45.51 4.53 -49.33
C LYS A 177 -46.15 5.82 -49.84
#